data_AF-A0A3R7YIF3-F1
#
_entry.id   AF-A0A3R7YIF3-F1
#
_cell.length_a   1.000
_cell.length_b   1.000
_cell.length_c   1.000
_cell.angle_alpha   90.00
_cell.angle_beta   90.00
_cell.angle_gamma   90.00
#
_symmetry.space_group_name_H-M   'P 1'
#
loop_
_entity.id
_entity.type
_entity.pdbx_description
1 polymer ?
#
loop_
_entity_poly.entity_id
_entity_poly.type
_entity_poly.pdbx_seq_one_letter_code
_entity_poly.pdbx_strand_id
1 'polypeptide(L)'
;MLGLNFPEMSLFLQIIGLIILLYSIFKIHSIKLKKDELTNHTRLSALAFILVSITVVYMIQSAYFLFEAWRFGVILPTYTLLLPIHALLGLITIVYAILFFLNKWKWKSRKYMRLNASLWILTFFSGFTFYWFMYM
;
A
#
# COMPACT_ATOMS: atom_id res chain seq x y z
N MET A 1 7.92 23.38 4.31
CA MET A 1 7.17 22.11 4.34
C MET A 1 6.33 22.07 3.09
N LEU A 2 6.41 21.01 2.27
CA LEU A 2 5.47 20.84 1.15
C LEU A 2 4.05 20.90 1.76
N GLY A 3 3.21 21.83 1.31
CA GLY A 3 1.94 22.18 1.92
C GLY A 3 0.84 21.13 1.76
N LEU A 4 1.17 19.85 1.92
CA LEU A 4 0.24 18.73 1.79
C LEU A 4 -0.42 18.41 3.14
N ASN A 5 -1.73 18.18 3.13
CA ASN A 5 -2.45 17.66 4.28
C ASN A 5 -2.17 16.16 4.51
N PHE A 6 -2.65 15.58 5.62
CA PHE A 6 -2.36 14.17 5.94
C PHE A 6 -2.85 13.16 4.88
N PRO A 7 -4.08 13.27 4.33
CA PRO A 7 -4.52 12.43 3.23
C PRO A 7 -3.63 12.53 1.98
N GLU A 8 -3.26 13.75 1.59
CA GLU A 8 -2.40 14.00 0.42
C GLU A 8 -1.00 13.42 0.62
N MET A 9 -0.41 13.57 1.81
CA MET A 9 0.89 12.98 2.14
C MET A 9 0.83 11.45 2.11
N SER A 10 -0.25 10.86 2.63
CA SER A 10 -0.47 9.42 2.56
C SER A 10 -0.59 8.93 1.11
N LEU A 11 -1.38 9.61 0.28
CA LEU A 11 -1.54 9.25 -1.12
C LEU A 11 -0.24 9.39 -1.91
N PHE A 12 0.49 10.49 -1.69
CA PHE A 12 1.78 10.76 -2.33
C PHE A 12 2.80 9.64 -2.05
N LEU A 13 2.95 9.27 -0.79
CA LEU A 13 3.87 8.20 -0.40
C LEU A 13 3.43 6.83 -0.94
N GLN A 14 2.13 6.55 -1.01
CA GLN A 14 1.61 5.33 -1.64
C GLN A 14 1.88 5.29 -3.15
N ILE A 15 1.74 6.42 -3.86
CA ILE A 15 2.07 6.53 -5.29
C ILE A 15 3.55 6.22 -5.51
N ILE A 16 4.45 6.81 -4.70
CA ILE A 16 5.89 6.53 -4.78
C ILE A 16 6.15 5.05 -4.50
N GLY A 17 5.56 4.50 -3.45
CA GLY A 17 5.67 3.08 -3.10
C GLY A 17 5.23 2.17 -4.24
N LEU A 18 4.10 2.48 -4.89
CA LEU A 18 3.59 1.73 -6.03
C LEU A 18 4.54 1.80 -7.23
N ILE A 19 5.07 2.99 -7.56
CA ILE A 19 6.04 3.16 -8.67
C ILE A 19 7.28 2.29 -8.42
N ILE A 20 7.84 2.31 -7.21
CA ILE A 20 9.01 1.50 -6.84
C ILE A 20 8.67 0.01 -6.95
N LEU A 21 7.48 -0.41 -6.50
CA LEU A 21 7.04 -1.80 -6.57
C LEU A 21 6.89 -2.26 -8.02
N LEU A 22 6.24 -1.47 -8.87
CA LEU A 22 6.06 -1.77 -10.30
C LEU A 22 7.41 -1.86 -11.02
N TYR A 23 8.33 -0.92 -10.74
CA TYR A 23 9.69 -0.96 -11.25
C TYR A 23 10.44 -2.23 -10.79
N SER A 24 10.31 -2.58 -9.51
CA SER A 24 10.89 -3.80 -8.92
C SER A 24 10.40 -5.08 -9.61
N ILE A 25 9.11 -5.13 -9.99
CA ILE A 25 8.50 -6.27 -10.68
C ILE A 25 8.91 -6.32 -12.15
N PHE A 26 8.91 -5.17 -12.84
CA PHE A 26 9.30 -5.08 -14.25
C PHE A 26 10.72 -5.60 -14.48
N LYS A 27 11.65 -5.28 -13.58
CA LYS A 27 13.04 -5.75 -13.62
C LYS A 27 13.19 -7.27 -13.50
N ILE A 28 12.18 -7.98 -12.99
CA ILE A 28 12.17 -9.45 -12.77
C ILE A 28 11.58 -10.25 -13.94
N HIS A 29 11.22 -9.62 -15.07
CA HIS A 29 10.48 -10.30 -16.15
C HIS A 29 11.25 -11.46 -16.86
N SER A 30 12.57 -11.58 -16.67
CA SER A 30 13.40 -12.64 -17.26
C SER A 30 13.06 -14.06 -16.77
N ILE A 31 13.11 -15.04 -17.68
CA ILE A 31 12.89 -16.48 -17.41
C ILE A 31 14.05 -17.10 -16.60
N LYS A 32 15.24 -16.50 -16.62
CA LYS A 32 16.40 -16.88 -15.79
C LYS A 32 16.75 -15.74 -14.86
N LEU A 33 16.15 -15.74 -13.66
CA LEU A 33 16.47 -14.76 -12.62
C LEU A 33 17.89 -14.98 -12.11
N LYS A 34 18.79 -14.03 -12.36
CA LYS A 34 20.12 -14.04 -11.75
C LYS A 34 19.99 -13.70 -10.26
N LYS A 35 20.90 -14.23 -9.44
CA LYS A 35 20.92 -14.00 -7.97
C LYS A 35 20.95 -12.49 -7.62
N ASP A 36 21.64 -11.68 -8.43
CA ASP A 36 21.76 -10.24 -8.23
C ASP A 36 20.45 -9.49 -8.55
N GLU A 37 19.70 -9.94 -9.56
CA GLU A 37 18.39 -9.38 -9.92
C GLU A 37 17.37 -9.64 -8.81
N LEU A 38 17.38 -10.85 -8.24
CA LEU A 38 16.52 -11.21 -7.11
C LEU A 38 16.86 -10.41 -5.85
N THR A 39 18.14 -10.12 -5.63
CA THR A 39 18.61 -9.29 -4.51
C THR A 39 18.15 -7.85 -4.68
N ASN A 40 18.28 -7.28 -5.89
CA ASN A 40 17.82 -5.93 -6.21
C ASN A 40 16.30 -5.79 -6.08
N HIS A 41 15.53 -6.76 -6.58
CA HIS A 41 14.07 -6.79 -6.39
C HIS A 41 13.71 -6.82 -4.91
N THR A 42 14.36 -7.67 -4.12
CA THR A 42 14.12 -7.73 -2.67
C THR A 42 14.36 -6.36 -2.01
N ARG A 43 15.44 -5.66 -2.38
CA ARG A 43 15.75 -4.33 -1.84
C ARG A 43 14.72 -3.28 -2.23
N LEU A 44 14.35 -3.21 -3.51
CA LEU A 44 13.35 -2.26 -4.00
C LEU A 44 11.96 -2.52 -3.41
N SER A 45 11.56 -3.78 -3.31
CA SER A 45 10.31 -4.16 -2.67
C SER A 45 10.32 -3.83 -1.17
N ALA A 46 11.45 -3.98 -0.47
CA ALA A 46 11.57 -3.57 0.93
C ALA A 46 11.44 -2.05 1.08
N LEU A 47 12.02 -1.26 0.17
CA LEU A 47 11.87 0.19 0.15
C LEU A 47 10.41 0.61 -0.05
N ALA A 48 9.71 -0.01 -1.01
CA ALA A 48 8.28 0.22 -1.22
C ALA A 48 7.46 -0.11 0.04
N PHE A 49 7.75 -1.24 0.69
CA PHE A 49 7.08 -1.65 1.92
C PHE A 49 7.31 -0.68 3.09
N ILE A 50 8.54 -0.17 3.25
CA ILE A 50 8.85 0.84 4.27
C ILE A 50 8.04 2.13 4.01
N LEU A 51 7.99 2.58 2.77
CA LEU A 51 7.23 3.78 2.40
C LEU A 51 5.74 3.65 2.73
N VAL A 52 5.12 2.49 2.45
CA VAL A 52 3.71 2.27 2.83
C VAL A 52 3.51 2.02 4.31
N SER A 53 4.49 1.46 5.01
CA SER A 53 4.41 1.41 6.47
C SER A 53 4.33 2.82 7.07
N ILE A 54 5.05 3.79 6.47
CA ILE A 54 4.93 5.21 6.85
C ILE A 54 3.56 5.78 6.45
N THR A 55 2.98 5.38 5.30
CA THR A 55 1.65 5.87 4.88
C THR A 55 0.55 5.52 5.86
N VAL A 56 0.66 4.36 6.51
CA VAL A 56 -0.31 3.91 7.53
C VAL A 56 -0.41 4.90 8.69
N VAL A 57 0.70 5.53 9.10
CA VAL A 57 0.70 6.55 10.16
C VAL A 57 -0.18 7.74 9.76
N TYR A 58 -0.01 8.24 8.53
CA TYR A 58 -0.83 9.33 8.00
C TYR A 58 -2.30 8.92 7.80
N MET A 59 -2.57 7.66 7.47
CA MET A 59 -3.94 7.13 7.37
C MET A 59 -4.63 7.04 8.73
N ILE A 60 -3.95 6.59 9.78
CA ILE A 60 -4.51 6.50 11.13
C ILE A 60 -4.94 7.89 11.61
N GLN A 61 -4.09 8.89 11.40
CA GLN A 61 -4.41 10.28 11.74
C GLN A 61 -5.64 10.78 10.97
N SER A 62 -5.70 10.51 9.66
CA SER A 62 -6.83 10.90 8.80
C SER A 62 -8.12 10.17 9.22
N ALA A 63 -8.04 8.89 9.54
CA ALA A 63 -9.16 8.07 9.99
C ALA A 63 -9.72 8.56 11.34
N TYR A 64 -8.87 9.02 12.26
CA TYR A 64 -9.30 9.64 13.51
C TYR A 64 -10.13 10.89 13.26
N PHE A 65 -9.68 11.80 12.38
CA PHE A 65 -10.44 13.01 12.05
C PHE A 65 -11.77 12.68 11.35
N LEU A 66 -11.79 11.68 10.47
CA LEU A 66 -13.01 11.19 9.83
C LEU A 66 -14.00 10.61 10.85
N PHE A 67 -13.50 9.84 11.83
CA PHE A 67 -14.32 9.28 12.89
C PHE A 67 -14.97 10.37 13.74
N GLU A 68 -14.21 11.39 14.15
CA GLU A 68 -14.76 12.54 14.88
C GLU A 68 -15.80 13.30 14.04
N ALA A 69 -15.52 13.58 12.77
CA ALA A 69 -16.48 14.23 11.88
C ALA A 69 -17.78 13.41 11.67
N TRP A 70 -17.67 12.08 11.57
CA TRP A 70 -18.84 11.18 11.53
C TRP A 70 -19.64 11.24 12.84
N ARG A 71 -18.96 11.22 14.00
CA ARG A 71 -19.60 11.34 15.32
C ARG A 71 -20.43 12.62 15.47
N PHE A 72 -20.04 13.71 14.80
CA PHE A 72 -20.78 14.98 14.76
C PHE A 72 -21.77 15.11 13.59
N GLY A 73 -21.99 14.04 12.81
CA GLY A 73 -22.99 13.99 11.74
C GLY A 73 -22.60 14.73 10.45
N VAL A 74 -21.31 14.98 10.24
CA VAL A 74 -20.80 15.77 9.10
C VAL A 74 -20.62 14.93 7.82
N ILE A 75 -20.49 13.61 7.94
CA ILE A 75 -20.13 12.70 6.83
C ILE A 75 -21.26 11.69 6.53
N LEU A 76 -21.53 11.45 5.24
CA LEU A 76 -22.57 10.50 4.77
C LEU A 76 -22.24 9.01 5.06
N PRO A 77 -23.25 8.16 5.30
CA PRO A 77 -23.08 6.73 5.63
C PRO A 77 -22.41 5.89 4.53
N THR A 78 -22.51 6.26 3.27
CA THR A 78 -21.98 5.45 2.16
C THR A 78 -20.45 5.38 2.19
N TYR A 79 -19.80 6.40 2.73
CA TYR A 79 -18.34 6.47 2.88
C TYR A 79 -17.83 5.59 4.04
N THR A 80 -18.71 5.18 4.96
CA THR A 80 -18.31 4.40 6.15
C THR A 80 -18.05 2.94 5.84
N LEU A 81 -18.45 2.41 4.67
CA LEU A 81 -18.14 1.03 4.27
C LEU A 81 -16.83 0.90 3.49
N LEU A 82 -16.47 1.91 2.69
CA LEU A 82 -15.24 1.88 1.89
C LEU A 82 -13.98 1.92 2.77
N LEU A 83 -14.00 2.71 3.84
CA LEU A 83 -12.86 2.85 4.75
C LEU A 83 -12.51 1.52 5.47
N PRO A 84 -13.44 0.79 6.10
CA PRO A 84 -13.17 -0.52 6.68
C PRO A 84 -12.69 -1.56 5.67
N ILE A 85 -13.27 -1.58 4.46
CA ILE A 85 -12.83 -2.49 3.39
C ILE A 85 -11.39 -2.20 2.99
N HIS A 86 -11.05 -0.93 2.77
CA HIS A 86 -9.69 -0.51 2.47
C HIS A 86 -8.73 -0.87 3.61
N ALA A 87 -9.11 -0.59 4.87
CA ALA A 87 -8.30 -0.92 6.04
C ALA A 87 -8.04 -2.44 6.16
N LEU A 88 -9.05 -3.27 5.90
CA LEU A 88 -8.92 -4.73 5.89
C LEU A 88 -7.99 -5.21 4.78
N LEU A 89 -8.16 -4.69 3.55
CA LEU A 89 -7.26 -4.99 2.43
C LEU A 89 -5.82 -4.56 2.72
N GLY A 90 -5.64 -3.37 3.31
CA GLY A 90 -4.35 -2.87 3.76
C GLY A 90 -3.69 -3.78 4.80
N LEU A 91 -4.45 -4.22 5.80
CA LEU A 91 -3.96 -5.15 6.82
C LEU A 91 -3.51 -6.48 6.20
N ILE A 92 -4.34 -7.07 5.33
CA ILE A 92 -3.99 -8.32 4.62
C ILE A 92 -2.70 -8.11 3.81
N THR A 93 -2.59 -7.00 3.09
CA THR A 93 -1.42 -6.66 2.28
C THR A 93 -0.15 -6.53 3.13
N ILE A 94 -0.23 -5.85 4.27
CA ILE A 94 0.90 -5.69 5.19
C ILE A 94 1.32 -7.04 5.76
N VAL A 95 0.38 -7.88 6.21
CA VAL A 95 0.68 -9.23 6.71
C VAL A 95 1.38 -10.07 5.65
N TYR A 96 0.88 -10.08 4.41
CA TYR A 96 1.51 -10.80 3.30
C TYR A 96 2.90 -10.26 2.96
N ALA A 97 3.09 -8.94 3.01
CA ALA A 97 4.40 -8.33 2.80
C ALA A 97 5.38 -8.73 3.91
N ILE A 98 4.98 -8.69 5.18
CA ILE A 98 5.80 -9.14 6.32
C ILE A 98 6.19 -10.62 6.14
N LEU A 99 5.22 -11.49 5.83
CA LEU A 99 5.49 -12.90 5.56
C LEU A 99 6.47 -13.08 4.39
N PHE A 100 6.35 -12.28 3.34
CA PHE A 100 7.27 -12.30 2.19
C PHE A 100 8.70 -11.90 2.58
N PHE A 101 8.89 -10.92 3.47
CA PHE A 101 10.22 -10.49 3.92
C PHE A 101 10.86 -11.39 4.97
N LEU A 102 10.07 -11.88 5.94
CA LEU A 102 10.58 -12.73 7.02
C LEU A 102 10.97 -14.12 6.54
N ASN A 103 10.34 -14.62 5.47
CA ASN A 103 10.53 -15.99 5.05
C ASN A 103 11.77 -16.17 4.16
N LYS A 104 12.70 -17.04 4.57
CA LYS A 104 13.90 -17.37 3.80
C LYS A 104 13.53 -18.22 2.58
N TRP A 105 13.46 -17.58 1.41
CA TRP A 105 13.48 -18.16 0.06
C TRP A 105 12.31 -19.04 -0.40
N LYS A 106 11.61 -19.79 0.48
CA LYS A 106 10.48 -20.65 0.09
C LYS A 106 9.29 -19.89 -0.50
N TRP A 107 9.09 -18.63 -0.11
CA TRP A 107 8.01 -17.76 -0.57
C TRP A 107 8.46 -16.73 -1.60
N LYS A 108 9.73 -16.76 -2.04
CA LYS A 108 10.23 -15.93 -3.16
C LYS A 108 9.94 -16.57 -4.52
N SER A 109 8.83 -17.29 -4.62
CA SER A 109 8.36 -17.81 -5.90
C SER A 109 7.62 -16.71 -6.67
N ARG A 110 7.63 -16.81 -8.01
CA ARG A 110 6.94 -15.86 -8.89
C ARG A 110 5.44 -15.73 -8.54
N LYS A 111 4.82 -16.82 -8.06
CA LYS A 111 3.42 -16.85 -7.65
C LYS A 111 3.16 -15.90 -6.47
N TYR A 112 3.96 -15.99 -5.41
CA TYR A 112 3.78 -15.15 -4.22
C TYR A 112 4.18 -13.69 -4.47
N MET A 113 5.19 -13.44 -5.30
CA MET A 113 5.53 -12.07 -5.73
C MET A 113 4.36 -11.42 -6.47
N ARG A 114 3.72 -12.14 -7.40
CA ARG A 114 2.52 -11.67 -8.10
C ARG A 114 1.35 -11.46 -7.14
N LEU A 115 1.11 -12.39 -6.23
CA LEU A 115 0.04 -12.25 -5.23
C LEU A 115 0.23 -10.99 -4.39
N ASN A 116 1.45 -10.77 -3.86
CA ASN A 116 1.74 -9.58 -3.08
C ASN A 116 1.55 -8.32 -3.91
N ALA A 117 2.03 -8.30 -5.16
CA ALA A 117 1.81 -7.19 -6.09
C ALA A 117 0.32 -6.92 -6.35
N SER A 118 -0.49 -7.95 -6.56
CA SER A 118 -1.93 -7.83 -6.75
C SER A 118 -2.64 -7.26 -5.51
N LEU A 119 -2.29 -7.75 -4.31
CA LEU A 119 -2.84 -7.23 -3.05
C LEU A 119 -2.51 -5.74 -2.87
N TRP A 120 -1.28 -5.36 -3.20
CA TRP A 120 -0.84 -3.97 -3.20
C TRP A 120 -1.62 -3.09 -4.18
N ILE A 121 -1.78 -3.54 -5.42
CA ILE A 121 -2.53 -2.80 -6.45
C ILE A 121 -4.00 -2.64 -6.03
N LEU A 122 -4.64 -3.70 -5.55
CA LEU A 122 -6.03 -3.65 -5.08
C LEU A 122 -6.19 -2.70 -3.88
N THR A 123 -5.28 -2.78 -2.90
CA THR A 123 -5.27 -1.88 -1.75
C THR A 123 -5.09 -0.43 -2.19
N PHE A 124 -4.13 -0.16 -3.06
CA PHE A 124 -3.88 1.18 -3.59
C PHE A 124 -5.11 1.74 -4.29
N PHE A 125 -5.72 0.99 -5.22
CA PHE A 125 -6.90 1.47 -5.94
C PHE A 125 -8.10 1.68 -5.01
N SER A 126 -8.32 0.80 -4.04
CA SER A 126 -9.39 1.02 -3.04
C SER A 126 -9.16 2.30 -2.21
N GLY A 127 -7.91 2.59 -1.83
CA GLY A 127 -7.54 3.81 -1.12
C GLY A 127 -7.65 5.06 -1.98
N PHE A 128 -7.26 4.96 -3.25
CA PHE A 128 -7.42 6.03 -4.24
C PHE A 128 -8.90 6.35 -4.47
N THR A 129 -9.75 5.32 -4.63
CA THR A 129 -11.20 5.51 -4.76
C THR A 129 -11.79 6.18 -3.53
N PHE A 130 -11.38 5.76 -2.32
CA PHE A 130 -11.80 6.43 -1.09
C PHE A 130 -11.36 7.90 -1.05
N TYR A 131 -10.09 8.19 -1.37
CA TYR A 131 -9.58 9.55 -1.43
C TYR A 131 -10.38 10.41 -2.42
N TRP A 132 -10.63 9.89 -3.62
CA TRP A 132 -11.41 10.58 -4.65
C TRP A 132 -12.80 10.96 -4.13
N PHE A 133 -13.53 10.02 -3.57
CA PHE A 133 -14.89 10.29 -3.05
C PHE A 133 -14.95 11.27 -1.88
N MET A 134 -13.87 11.39 -1.11
CA MET A 134 -13.85 12.24 0.09
C MET A 134 -13.33 13.65 -0.18
N TYR A 135 -12.47 13.83 -1.18
CA TYR A 135 -11.68 15.06 -1.35
C TYR A 135 -11.76 15.69 -2.75
N MET A 136 -12.43 15.04 -3.72
CA MET A 136 -12.65 15.55 -5.08
C MET A 136 -14.14 15.61 -5.40
#